data_AF-A0A0P7YK98-F1
#
_entry.id   AF-A0A0P7YK98-F1
#
_cell.length_a   1.000
_cell.length_b   1.000
_cell.length_c   1.000
_cell.angle_alpha   90.00
_cell.angle_beta   90.00
_cell.angle_gamma   90.00
#
_symmetry.space_group_name_H-M   'P 1'
#
loop_
_entity.id
_entity.type
_entity.pdbx_description
1 polymer ?
#
loop_
_entity_poly.entity_id
_entity_poly.type
_entity_poly.pdbx_seq_one_letter_code
_entity_poly.pdbx_strand_id
1 'polypeptide(L)'
;PAAIRARYLEKLANPREIARLLRGGVDLRKLARGLVRSVGPAPAPTSLAGEMRAGLVDYAGDVRILLATADRTAQVFEAAWDRNDPRIRRCEGAGHAYVEPEHAAWLESQILSALRA
;
A
#
# COMPACT_ATOMS: atom_id res chain seq x y z
N PRO A 1 -2.59 -4.63 -10.77
CA PRO A 1 -3.70 -4.95 -9.83
C PRO A 1 -4.09 -6.45 -9.74
N ALA A 2 -3.13 -7.39 -9.86
CA ALA A 2 -3.42 -8.83 -9.83
C ALA A 2 -3.35 -9.45 -8.42
N ALA A 3 -2.44 -8.97 -7.56
CA ALA A 3 -2.21 -9.54 -6.22
C ALA A 3 -3.38 -9.34 -5.23
N ILE A 4 -4.12 -8.24 -5.36
CA ILE A 4 -5.33 -7.97 -4.57
C ILE A 4 -6.45 -8.96 -4.92
N ARG A 5 -6.52 -9.44 -6.17
CA ARG A 5 -7.57 -10.36 -6.62
C ARG A 5 -7.39 -11.76 -6.07
N ALA A 6 -6.16 -12.24 -5.92
CA ALA A 6 -5.87 -13.56 -5.36
C ALA A 6 -6.30 -13.67 -3.89
N ARG A 7 -5.99 -12.66 -3.07
CA ARG A 7 -6.30 -12.66 -1.63
C ARG A 7 -7.79 -12.42 -1.32
N TYR A 8 -8.55 -11.82 -2.23
CA TYR A 8 -10.01 -11.68 -2.11
C TYR A 8 -10.75 -13.00 -2.37
N LEU A 9 -10.25 -13.82 -3.30
CA LEU A 9 -10.87 -15.11 -3.65
C LEU A 9 -10.73 -16.15 -2.52
N GLU A 10 -9.62 -16.16 -1.79
CA GLU A 10 -9.44 -17.05 -0.63
C GLU A 10 -10.38 -16.70 0.54
N LYS A 11 -10.67 -15.41 0.76
CA LYS A 11 -11.62 -14.99 1.81
C LYS A 11 -13.08 -15.29 1.46
N LEU A 12 -13.44 -15.27 0.17
CA LEU A 12 -14.79 -15.63 -0.29
C LEU A 12 -15.12 -17.12 -0.13
N ALA A 13 -14.12 -17.97 0.11
CA ALA A 13 -14.30 -19.41 0.32
C ALA A 13 -14.59 -19.78 1.79
N ASN A 14 -14.69 -18.82 2.73
CA ASN A 14 -14.97 -19.13 4.14
C ASN A 14 -16.49 -19.16 4.43
N PRO A 15 -17.10 -20.35 4.57
CA PRO A 15 -18.55 -20.49 4.74
C PRO A 15 -19.07 -19.86 6.05
N ARG A 16 -18.21 -19.68 7.06
CA ARG A 16 -18.59 -19.04 8.33
C ARG A 16 -18.75 -17.53 8.19
N GLU A 17 -17.98 -16.87 7.33
CA GLU A 17 -18.16 -15.44 7.04
C GLU A 17 -19.43 -15.20 6.22
N ILE A 18 -19.75 -16.10 5.29
CA ILE A 18 -21.01 -16.08 4.52
C ILE A 18 -22.22 -16.31 5.45
N ALA A 19 -22.13 -17.26 6.39
CA ALA A 19 -23.18 -17.48 7.38
C ALA A 19 -23.40 -16.25 8.29
N ARG A 20 -22.34 -15.52 8.64
CA ARG A 20 -22.43 -14.26 9.41
C ARG A 20 -23.03 -13.11 8.60
N LEU A 21 -22.73 -13.04 7.31
CA LEU A 21 -23.37 -12.12 6.34
C LEU A 21 -24.88 -12.36 6.24
N LEU A 22 -25.31 -13.62 6.20
CA LEU A 22 -26.71 -14.00 6.08
C LEU A 22 -27.50 -13.88 7.39
N ARG A 23 -26.84 -13.94 8.56
CA ARG A 23 -27.49 -13.89 9.88
C ARG A 23 -27.64 -12.48 10.49
N GLY A 24 -27.40 -11.42 9.71
CA GLY A 24 -27.76 -10.03 10.07
C GLY A 24 -26.70 -9.19 10.78
N GLY A 25 -25.43 -9.63 10.80
CA GLY A 25 -24.35 -8.94 11.52
C GLY A 25 -23.65 -7.81 10.75
N VAL A 26 -24.11 -7.46 9.56
CA VAL A 26 -23.48 -6.44 8.71
C VAL A 26 -24.54 -5.57 8.05
N ASP A 27 -24.35 -4.26 8.18
CA ASP A 27 -25.19 -3.26 7.53
C ASP A 27 -25.01 -3.38 6.00
N LEU A 28 -25.94 -4.10 5.36
CA LEU A 28 -25.95 -4.36 3.92
C LEU A 28 -25.93 -3.05 3.11
N ARG A 29 -26.46 -1.94 3.67
CA ARG A 29 -26.35 -0.62 3.02
C ARG A 29 -24.93 -0.08 3.08
N LYS A 30 -24.16 -0.32 4.14
CA LYS A 30 -22.74 0.06 4.21
C LYS A 30 -21.88 -0.79 3.27
N LEU A 31 -22.16 -2.09 3.18
CA LEU A 31 -21.48 -2.98 2.23
C LEU A 31 -21.76 -2.58 0.78
N ALA A 32 -23.03 -2.37 0.41
CA ALA A 32 -23.41 -1.91 -0.92
C ALA A 32 -22.77 -0.55 -1.26
N ARG A 33 -22.74 0.38 -0.30
CA ARG A 33 -22.10 1.69 -0.48
C ARG A 33 -20.59 1.59 -0.63
N GLY A 34 -19.94 0.68 0.10
CA GLY A 34 -18.51 0.37 -0.04
C GLY A 34 -18.18 -0.23 -1.40
N LEU A 35 -19.02 -1.17 -1.89
CA LEU A 35 -18.94 -1.76 -3.22
C LEU A 35 -19.12 -0.70 -4.32
N VAL A 36 -20.18 0.10 -4.26
CA VAL A 36 -20.41 1.20 -5.23
C VAL A 36 -19.24 2.18 -5.24
N ARG A 37 -18.68 2.54 -4.08
CA ARG A 37 -17.51 3.42 -3.98
C ARG A 37 -16.23 2.78 -4.52
N SER A 38 -16.12 1.45 -4.51
CA SER A 38 -15.00 0.73 -5.13
C SER A 38 -15.12 0.58 -6.64
N VAL A 39 -16.32 0.81 -7.20
CA VAL A 39 -16.60 0.76 -8.64
C VAL A 39 -16.59 2.17 -9.27
N GLY A 40 -16.72 3.22 -8.45
CA GLY A 40 -16.64 4.61 -8.90
C GLY A 40 -15.26 4.99 -9.44
N PRO A 41 -15.19 6.04 -10.30
CA PRO A 41 -13.92 6.53 -10.84
C PRO A 41 -12.97 6.91 -9.70
N ALA A 42 -11.69 6.64 -9.91
CA ALA A 42 -10.67 6.98 -8.94
C ALA A 42 -10.75 8.48 -8.61
N PRO A 43 -10.64 8.88 -7.32
CA PRO A 43 -10.60 10.29 -6.96
C PRO A 43 -9.49 11.00 -7.75
N ALA A 44 -9.69 12.30 -8.00
CA ALA A 44 -8.75 13.11 -8.77
C ALA A 44 -7.30 12.90 -8.24
N PRO A 45 -6.33 12.67 -9.13
CA PRO A 45 -4.95 12.43 -8.71
C PRO A 45 -4.47 13.62 -7.86
N THR A 46 -3.97 13.34 -6.67
CA THR A 46 -3.35 14.37 -5.84
C THR A 46 -2.05 14.84 -6.50
N SER A 47 -1.75 16.14 -6.43
CA SER A 47 -0.53 16.73 -7.01
C SER A 47 0.76 16.31 -6.29
N LEU A 48 0.65 15.69 -5.11
CA LEU A 48 1.77 15.36 -4.23
C LEU A 48 2.87 14.54 -4.92
N ALA A 49 2.54 13.51 -5.70
CA ALA A 49 3.55 12.73 -6.43
C ALA A 49 4.28 13.58 -7.48
N GLY A 50 3.59 14.56 -8.08
CA GLY A 50 4.21 15.53 -8.98
C GLY A 50 5.15 16.50 -8.26
N GLU A 51 4.69 17.06 -7.14
CA GLU A 51 5.47 17.97 -6.29
C GLU A 51 6.72 17.28 -5.73
N MET A 52 6.59 16.05 -5.25
CA MET A 52 7.73 15.25 -4.81
C MET A 52 8.73 14.99 -5.94
N ARG A 53 8.27 14.65 -7.16
CA ARG A 53 9.18 14.48 -8.31
C ARG A 53 9.95 15.78 -8.58
N ALA A 54 9.24 16.90 -8.65
CA ALA A 54 9.86 18.21 -8.90
C ALA A 54 10.88 18.57 -7.82
N GLY A 55 10.53 18.40 -6.54
CA GLY A 55 11.45 18.69 -5.43
C GLY A 55 12.67 17.77 -5.38
N LEU A 56 12.56 16.53 -5.85
CA LEU A 56 13.68 15.58 -5.90
C LEU A 56 14.60 15.77 -7.10
N VAL A 57 14.20 16.53 -8.14
CA VAL A 57 15.07 16.79 -9.31
C VAL A 57 16.30 17.60 -8.91
N ASP A 58 16.12 18.59 -8.04
CA ASP A 58 17.20 19.51 -7.63
C ASP A 58 17.97 19.01 -6.40
N TYR A 59 17.59 17.85 -5.85
CA TYR A 59 18.27 17.28 -4.69
C TYR A 59 19.48 16.44 -5.13
N ALA A 60 20.68 16.89 -4.75
CA ALA A 60 21.94 16.26 -5.14
C ALA A 60 22.38 15.08 -4.25
N GLY A 61 21.67 14.79 -3.16
CA GLY A 61 22.00 13.69 -2.24
C GLY A 61 21.38 12.34 -2.65
N ASP A 62 21.73 11.28 -1.93
CA ASP A 62 21.10 9.98 -2.11
C ASP A 62 19.64 10.00 -1.66
N VAL A 63 18.76 9.43 -2.48
CA VAL A 63 17.32 9.36 -2.20
C VAL A 63 16.91 7.91 -2.25
N ARG A 64 16.31 7.46 -1.14
CA ARG A 64 15.76 6.12 -1.01
C ARG A 64 14.30 6.18 -0.66
N ILE A 65 13.47 5.49 -1.43
CA ILE A 65 12.02 5.45 -1.23
C ILE A 65 11.66 4.09 -0.65
N LEU A 66 11.26 4.06 0.63
CA LEU A 66 10.98 2.82 1.35
C LEU A 66 9.47 2.53 1.35
N LEU A 67 9.07 1.38 0.82
CA LEU A 67 7.68 0.98 0.68
C LEU A 67 7.38 -0.30 1.48
N ALA A 68 6.43 -0.21 2.40
CA ALA A 68 5.88 -1.35 3.13
C ALA A 68 4.75 -1.96 2.28
N THR A 69 4.91 -3.17 1.74
CA THR A 69 4.00 -3.63 0.67
C THR A 69 2.59 -3.98 1.16
N ALA A 70 2.40 -4.20 2.46
CA ALA A 70 1.07 -4.36 3.06
C ALA A 70 0.44 -3.03 3.53
N ASP A 71 1.16 -1.91 3.44
CA ASP A 71 0.63 -0.58 3.75
C ASP A 71 -0.17 0.02 2.58
N ARG A 72 -1.35 0.54 2.90
CA ARG A 72 -2.23 1.18 1.91
C ARG A 72 -1.64 2.47 1.37
N THR A 73 -0.93 3.24 2.20
CA THR A 73 -0.32 4.50 1.76
C THR A 73 0.81 4.23 0.78
N ALA A 74 1.68 3.25 1.08
CA ALA A 74 2.72 2.80 0.16
C ALA A 74 2.16 2.30 -1.19
N GLN A 75 1.07 1.53 -1.18
CA GLN A 75 0.40 1.06 -2.40
C GLN A 75 -0.16 2.22 -3.24
N VAL A 76 -0.76 3.23 -2.59
CA VAL A 76 -1.28 4.43 -3.27
C VAL A 76 -0.13 5.25 -3.85
N PHE A 77 0.96 5.42 -3.11
CA PHE A 77 2.16 6.09 -3.60
C PHE A 77 2.72 5.38 -4.84
N GLU A 78 2.92 4.06 -4.76
CA GLU A 78 3.49 3.26 -5.85
C GLU A 78 2.63 3.31 -7.12
N ALA A 79 1.30 3.37 -6.97
CA ALA A 79 0.37 3.51 -8.10
C ALA A 79 0.45 4.88 -8.80
N ALA A 80 0.90 5.92 -8.10
CA ALA A 80 1.05 7.28 -8.62
C ALA A 80 2.52 7.65 -8.99
N TRP A 81 3.46 6.72 -8.75
CA TRP A 81 4.88 6.88 -9.00
C TRP A 81 5.39 5.98 -10.13
N ASP A 82 6.61 6.21 -10.60
CA ASP A 82 7.27 5.23 -11.48
C ASP A 82 7.66 3.99 -10.66
N ARG A 83 6.94 2.89 -10.86
CA ARG A 83 7.20 1.61 -10.18
C ARG A 83 8.61 1.06 -10.43
N ASN A 84 9.27 1.47 -11.50
CA ASN A 84 10.62 1.05 -11.86
C ASN A 84 11.70 2.02 -11.37
N ASP A 85 11.33 3.05 -10.61
CA ASP A 85 12.28 4.00 -10.05
C ASP A 85 13.35 3.26 -9.23
N PRO A 86 14.64 3.37 -9.60
CA PRO A 86 15.72 2.61 -8.99
C PRO A 86 15.95 2.98 -7.51
N ARG A 87 15.36 4.07 -7.02
CA ARG A 87 15.40 4.50 -5.62
C ARG A 87 14.45 3.71 -4.72
N ILE A 88 13.49 2.98 -5.30
CA ILE A 88 12.49 2.23 -4.53
C ILE A 88 13.11 0.98 -3.88
N ARG A 89 12.80 0.78 -2.61
CA ARG A 89 13.08 -0.43 -1.84
C ARG A 89 11.77 -0.91 -1.21
N ARG A 90 11.44 -2.19 -1.41
CA ARG A 90 10.19 -2.78 -0.94
C ARG A 90 10.47 -3.73 0.22
N CYS A 91 9.72 -3.57 1.31
CA CYS A 91 9.69 -4.50 2.41
C CYS A 91 8.43 -5.35 2.28
N GLU A 92 8.59 -6.60 1.85
CA GLU A 92 7.46 -7.48 1.59
C GLU A 92 6.72 -7.84 2.88
N GLY A 93 5.39 -7.63 2.89
CA GLY A 93 4.53 -7.95 4.03
C GLY A 93 4.45 -6.87 5.12
N ALA A 94 5.36 -5.89 5.11
CA ALA A 94 5.41 -4.87 6.15
C ALA A 94 4.18 -3.96 6.15
N GLY A 95 3.67 -3.69 7.36
CA GLY A 95 2.66 -2.66 7.62
C GLY A 95 3.26 -1.26 7.74
N HIS A 96 2.39 -0.26 7.89
CA HIS A 96 2.76 1.17 7.87
C HIS A 96 3.89 1.56 8.84
N ALA A 97 3.94 0.92 10.00
CA ALA A 97 4.89 1.25 11.07
C ALA A 97 6.08 0.28 11.19
N TYR A 98 6.19 -0.74 10.32
CA TYR A 98 7.28 -1.72 10.36
C TYR A 98 7.49 -2.36 11.76
N VAL A 99 6.41 -2.70 12.47
CA VAL A 99 6.47 -3.07 13.89
C VAL A 99 6.99 -4.47 14.14
N GLU A 100 6.84 -5.38 13.18
CA GLU A 100 7.33 -6.74 13.26
C GLU A 100 8.87 -6.75 13.25
N PRO A 101 9.53 -7.60 14.06
CA PRO A 101 10.99 -7.57 14.24
C PRO A 101 11.78 -7.62 12.93
N GLU A 102 11.35 -8.44 11.97
CA GLU A 102 11.98 -8.57 10.65
C GLU A 102 11.84 -7.30 9.81
N HIS A 103 10.73 -6.58 9.93
CA HIS A 103 10.46 -5.35 9.20
C HIS A 103 11.18 -4.16 9.83
N ALA A 104 11.27 -4.13 11.16
CA ALA A 104 12.08 -3.16 11.89
C ALA A 104 13.58 -3.30 11.54
N ALA A 105 14.10 -4.53 11.56
CA ALA A 105 15.48 -4.81 11.15
C ALA A 105 15.73 -4.45 9.68
N TRP A 106 14.77 -4.71 8.80
CA TRP A 106 14.84 -4.27 7.41
C TRP A 106 14.93 -2.74 7.30
N LEU A 107 14.07 -2.02 8.02
CA LEU A 107 14.05 -0.56 8.00
C LEU A 107 15.38 0.02 8.50
N GLU A 108 15.89 -0.51 9.62
CA GLU A 108 17.20 -0.13 10.17
C GLU A 108 18.31 -0.35 9.15
N SER A 109 18.32 -1.51 8.46
CA SER A 109 19.33 -1.80 7.43
C SER A 109 19.31 -0.79 6.28
N GLN A 110 18.12 -0.33 5.87
CA GLN A 110 17.99 0.67 4.80
C GLN A 110 18.47 2.05 5.26
N ILE A 111 18.16 2.44 6.50
CA ILE A 111 18.62 3.70 7.09
C ILE A 111 20.14 3.70 7.21
N LEU A 112 20.73 2.66 7.81
CA LEU A 112 22.18 2.52 7.94
C LEU A 112 22.88 2.47 6.58
N SER A 113 22.27 1.83 5.57
CA SER A 113 22.81 1.83 4.21
C SER A 113 22.82 3.21 3.58
N ALA A 114 21.81 4.04 3.83
CA ALA A 114 21.73 5.40 3.28
C ALA A 114 22.72 6.35 3.98
N LEU A 115 22.92 6.20 5.29
CA LEU A 115 23.86 7.04 6.06
C LEU A 115 25.34 6.75 5.78
N ARG A 116 25.66 5.58 5.22
CA ARG A 116 27.03 5.16 4.89
C ARG A 116 27.41 5.43 3.44
N ALA A 117 26.45 5.84 2.62
CA ALA A 117 26.63 6.05 1.18
C ALA A 117 27.29 7.40 0.87
#